data_AF-A0AB74BEX7-F1
#
_entry.id   AF-A0AB74BEX7-F1
#
_cell.length_a   1.000
_cell.length_b   1.000
_cell.length_c   1.000
_cell.angle_alpha   90.00
_cell.angle_beta   90.00
_cell.angle_gamma   90.00
#
_symmetry.space_group_name_H-M   'P 1'
#
loop_
_entity.id
_entity.type
_entity.pdbx_description
1 polymer ?
#
loop_
_entity_poly.entity_id
_entity_poly.type
_entity_poly.pdbx_seq_one_letter_code
_entity_poly.pdbx_strand_id
1 'polypeptide(L)'
;MCLANSPLLGWAREAGLACVAEAFADRAYTAEGTLVSRSRPGAVLHDAELIAERMLRLVRDGVIEAEDGREISLQADSICVHGDSPGAVNIARILKDRLHDAGVTVRAFNRG
;
A
#
# COMPACT_ATOMS: atom_id res chain seq x y z
N MET A 1 5.59 10.07 -7.73
CA MET A 1 4.95 8.96 -7.00
C MET A 1 3.50 8.91 -7.43
N CYS A 2 2.97 7.73 -7.73
CA CYS A 2 1.58 7.54 -8.17
C CYS A 2 1.03 6.23 -7.59
N LEU A 3 -0.30 6.12 -7.49
CA LEU A 3 -0.97 4.88 -7.08
C LEU A 3 -0.49 3.70 -7.94
N ALA A 4 -0.11 2.60 -7.29
CA ALA A 4 0.23 1.35 -7.96
C ALA A 4 -0.95 0.85 -8.84
N ASN A 5 -0.63 0.27 -10.00
CA ASN A 5 -1.58 -0.10 -11.07
C ASN A 5 -2.36 1.06 -11.72
N SER A 6 -2.07 2.33 -11.40
CA SER A 6 -2.67 3.46 -12.12
C SER A 6 -2.05 3.66 -13.51
N PRO A 7 -2.84 4.04 -14.55
CA PRO A 7 -2.30 4.43 -15.85
C PRO A 7 -1.33 5.64 -15.76
N LEU A 8 -1.43 6.45 -14.70
CA LEU A 8 -0.51 7.57 -14.45
C LEU A 8 0.95 7.12 -14.38
N LEU A 9 1.24 5.92 -13.88
CA LEU A 9 2.60 5.38 -13.87
C LEU A 9 3.14 5.16 -15.28
N GLY A 10 2.28 4.70 -16.21
CA GLY A 10 2.63 4.51 -17.62
C GLY A 10 2.92 5.83 -18.29
N TRP A 11 2.00 6.80 -18.21
CA TRP A 11 2.17 8.12 -18.82
C TRP A 11 3.38 8.87 -18.28
N ALA A 12 3.66 8.80 -16.97
CA ALA A 12 4.83 9.44 -16.40
C ALA A 12 6.15 8.79 -16.87
N ARG A 13 6.19 7.46 -17.02
CA ARG A 13 7.34 6.74 -17.59
C ARG A 13 7.54 7.08 -19.07
N GLU A 14 6.46 7.16 -19.85
CA GLU A 14 6.48 7.58 -21.26
C GLU A 14 7.01 9.01 -21.41
N ALA A 15 6.71 9.89 -20.45
CA ALA A 15 7.25 11.24 -20.36
C ALA A 15 8.70 11.30 -19.85
N GLY A 16 9.36 10.16 -19.61
CA GLY A 16 10.75 10.09 -19.13
C GLY A 16 10.94 10.42 -17.65
N LEU A 17 9.86 10.45 -16.85
CA LEU A 17 9.92 10.73 -15.43
C LEU A 17 10.23 9.47 -14.61
N ALA A 18 11.03 9.64 -13.56
CA ALA A 18 11.19 8.61 -12.54
C ALA A 18 9.87 8.43 -11.76
N CYS A 19 9.42 7.19 -11.66
CA CYS A 19 8.16 6.84 -11.01
C CYS A 19 8.41 5.96 -9.78
N VAL A 20 7.58 6.17 -8.76
CA VAL A 20 7.51 5.34 -7.54
C VAL A 20 6.05 4.92 -7.41
N ALA A 21 5.79 3.62 -7.49
CA ALA A 21 4.46 3.06 -7.30
C ALA A 21 4.14 3.00 -5.81
N GLU A 22 2.99 3.53 -5.42
CA GLU A 22 2.58 3.64 -4.02
C GLU A 22 1.36 2.76 -3.73
N ALA A 23 1.45 1.95 -2.68
CA ALA A 23 0.32 1.27 -2.06
C ALA A 23 -0.14 2.01 -0.80
N PHE A 24 -1.38 1.81 -0.36
CA PHE A 24 -1.97 2.48 0.79
C PHE A 24 -2.35 1.44 1.85
N ALA A 25 -1.68 1.49 3.00
CA ALA A 25 -1.75 0.43 4.01
C ALA A 25 -3.17 0.23 4.57
N ASP A 26 -3.86 1.33 4.84
CA ASP A 26 -5.15 1.39 5.51
C ASP A 26 -6.33 1.56 4.55
N ARG A 27 -6.14 1.36 3.24
CA ARG A 27 -7.22 1.51 2.25
C ARG A 27 -7.63 0.16 1.67
N ALA A 28 -8.94 0.00 1.49
CA ALA A 28 -9.48 -1.13 0.73
C ALA A 28 -9.26 -0.92 -0.78
N TYR A 29 -9.03 -2.02 -1.49
CA TYR A 29 -8.81 -2.04 -2.93
C TYR A 29 -10.04 -2.62 -3.65
N THR A 30 -10.37 -2.08 -4.82
CA THR A 30 -11.33 -2.70 -5.74
C THR A 30 -10.64 -3.81 -6.51
N ALA A 31 -11.39 -4.74 -7.12
CA ALA A 31 -10.85 -5.84 -7.92
C ALA A 31 -9.98 -5.38 -9.11
N GLU A 32 -10.16 -4.14 -9.56
CA GLU A 32 -9.39 -3.51 -10.63
C GLU A 32 -8.04 -2.94 -10.13
N GLY A 33 -7.70 -3.12 -8.85
CA GLY A 33 -6.46 -2.62 -8.26
C GLY A 33 -6.49 -1.14 -7.91
N THR A 34 -7.66 -0.49 -7.92
CA THR A 34 -7.84 0.90 -7.49
C THR A 34 -8.29 0.98 -6.04
N LEU A 35 -8.34 2.18 -5.45
CA LEU A 35 -8.82 2.34 -4.08
C LEU A 35 -10.36 2.46 -4.03
N VAL A 36 -10.98 1.76 -3.08
CA VAL A 36 -12.41 1.93 -2.79
C VAL A 36 -12.69 3.37 -2.37
N SER A 37 -13.76 3.97 -2.90
CA SER A 37 -14.16 5.34 -2.54
C SER A 37 -14.30 5.51 -1.03
N ARG A 38 -13.73 6.59 -0.47
CA ARG A 38 -13.81 6.90 0.97
C ARG A 38 -15.23 7.01 1.52
N SER A 39 -16.22 7.30 0.67
CA SER A 39 -17.63 7.39 1.08
C SER A 39 -18.27 6.02 1.34
N ARG A 40 -17.64 4.92 0.93
CA ARG A 40 -18.18 3.57 1.11
C ARG A 40 -17.76 3.00 2.48
N PRO A 41 -18.68 2.29 3.18
CA PRO A 41 -18.31 1.50 4.35
C PRO A 41 -17.17 0.52 4.02
N GLY A 42 -16.20 0.40 4.92
CA GLY A 42 -15.04 -0.49 4.73
C GLY A 42 -13.92 0.08 3.85
N ALA A 43 -14.04 1.30 3.31
CA ALA A 43 -13.01 1.90 2.47
C ALA A 43 -11.69 2.22 3.21
N VAL A 44 -11.75 2.33 4.53
CA VAL A 44 -10.62 2.55 5.42
C VAL A 44 -10.57 1.42 6.44
N LEU A 45 -9.40 0.81 6.59
CA LEU A 45 -9.10 -0.25 7.55
C LEU A 45 -8.55 0.39 8.83
N HIS A 46 -8.91 -0.17 9.98
CA HIS A 46 -8.52 0.36 11.29
C HIS A 46 -7.73 -0.62 12.14
N ASP A 47 -7.77 -1.91 11.81
CA ASP A 47 -7.03 -2.95 12.51
C ASP A 47 -5.57 -2.96 12.04
N ALA A 48 -4.66 -2.59 12.95
CA ALA A 48 -3.24 -2.45 12.65
C ALA A 48 -2.55 -3.79 12.35
N GLU A 49 -2.96 -4.89 12.98
CA GLU A 49 -2.39 -6.21 12.71
C GLU A 49 -2.83 -6.71 11.33
N LEU A 50 -4.13 -6.57 11.02
CA LEU A 50 -4.66 -6.89 9.69
C LEU A 50 -3.94 -6.09 8.59
N ILE A 51 -3.75 -4.79 8.80
CA ILE A 51 -3.04 -3.91 7.87
C ILE A 51 -1.58 -4.40 7.69
N ALA A 52 -0.89 -4.72 8.78
CA ALA A 52 0.50 -5.16 8.73
C ALA A 52 0.67 -6.49 7.99
N GLU A 53 -0.21 -7.47 8.24
CA GLU A 53 -0.21 -8.75 7.53
C GLU A 53 -0.48 -8.56 6.03
N ARG A 54 -1.48 -7.73 5.68
CA ARG A 54 -1.79 -7.40 4.27
C ARG A 54 -0.60 -6.78 3.54
N MET A 55 0.11 -5.85 4.19
CA MET A 55 1.27 -5.21 3.59
C MET A 55 2.50 -6.12 3.53
N LEU A 56 2.67 -7.01 4.51
CA LEU A 56 3.73 -8.02 4.43
C LEU A 56 3.51 -8.97 3.24
N ARG A 57 2.26 -9.40 3.02
CA ARG A 57 1.89 -10.18 1.83
C ARG A 57 2.13 -9.42 0.53
N LEU A 58 1.79 -8.13 0.49
CA LEU A 58 2.11 -7.29 -0.66
C LEU A 58 3.62 -7.28 -0.96
N VAL A 59 4.46 -7.11 0.07
CA VAL A 59 5.92 -7.05 -0.09
C VAL A 59 6.52 -8.40 -0.50
N ARG A 60 6.01 -9.51 0.05
CA ARG A 60 6.57 -10.85 -0.22
C ARG A 60 6.06 -11.48 -1.50
N ASP A 61 4.76 -11.37 -1.72
CA ASP A 61 4.03 -12.14 -2.73
C ASP A 61 3.57 -11.26 -3.89
N GLY A 62 3.62 -9.94 -3.75
CA GLY A 62 3.19 -9.01 -4.80
C GLY A 62 1.67 -8.98 -5.00
N VAL A 63 0.90 -9.29 -3.96
CA VAL A 63 -0.57 -9.34 -4.01
C VAL A 63 -1.23 -8.54 -2.90
N ILE A 64 -2.45 -8.07 -3.18
CA ILE A 64 -3.33 -7.46 -2.20
C ILE A 64 -4.74 -8.03 -2.34
N GLU A 65 -5.44 -8.23 -1.23
CA GLU A 65 -6.83 -8.68 -1.23
C GLU A 65 -7.77 -7.48 -1.42
N ALA A 66 -8.69 -7.62 -2.38
CA ALA A 66 -9.73 -6.67 -2.73
C ALA A 66 -10.90 -6.69 -1.72
N GLU A 67 -11.80 -5.70 -1.81
CA GLU A 67 -13.01 -5.63 -0.97
C GLU A 67 -13.97 -6.81 -1.15
N ASP A 68 -13.85 -7.56 -2.24
CA ASP A 68 -14.64 -8.75 -2.53
C ASP A 68 -13.90 -10.08 -2.26
N GLY A 69 -12.71 -10.00 -1.63
CA GLY A 69 -11.90 -11.16 -1.25
C GLY A 69 -11.01 -11.72 -2.36
N ARG A 70 -11.03 -11.15 -3.58
CA ARG A 70 -10.10 -11.57 -4.64
C ARG A 70 -8.69 -11.06 -4.40
N GLU A 71 -7.70 -11.85 -4.78
CA GLU A 71 -6.30 -11.40 -4.80
C GLU A 71 -5.97 -10.68 -6.10
N ILE A 72 -5.30 -9.54 -5.98
CA ILE A 72 -4.89 -8.71 -7.11
C ILE A 72 -3.37 -8.59 -7.09
N SER A 73 -2.73 -8.81 -8.23
CA SER A 73 -1.31 -8.51 -8.40
C SER A 73 -1.08 -7.00 -8.29
N LEU A 74 -0.26 -6.59 -7.33
CA LEU A 74 0.08 -5.19 -7.09
C LEU A 74 1.58 -5.09 -6.77
N GLN A 75 2.30 -4.30 -7.55
CA GLN A 75 3.71 -4.01 -7.31
C GLN A 75 3.84 -2.58 -6.81
N ALA A 76 4.43 -2.39 -5.64
CA ALA A 76 4.60 -1.09 -5.02
C ALA A 76 6.04 -0.92 -4.50
N ASP A 77 6.58 0.27 -4.72
CA ASP A 77 7.90 0.70 -4.25
C ASP A 77 7.83 1.38 -2.87
N SER A 78 6.64 1.88 -2.50
CA SER A 78 6.36 2.61 -1.27
C SER A 78 5.01 2.22 -0.69
N ILE A 79 4.88 2.26 0.63
CA ILE A 79 3.63 2.06 1.36
C ILE A 79 3.29 3.36 2.09
N CYS A 80 2.16 3.95 1.74
CA CYS A 80 1.57 5.11 2.40
C CYS A 80 0.90 4.70 3.71
N VAL A 81 1.18 5.44 4.77
CA VAL A 81 0.49 5.34 6.06
C VAL A 81 -0.04 6.74 6.41
N HIS A 82 -1.35 6.86 6.63
CA HIS A 82 -1.94 8.15 6.97
C HIS A 82 -1.61 8.54 8.42
N GLY A 83 -1.40 9.85 8.65
CA GLY A 83 -1.03 10.42 9.95
C GLY A 83 -2.16 11.13 10.69
N ASP A 84 -3.37 11.17 10.12
CA ASP A 84 -4.48 12.03 10.54
C ASP A 84 -5.53 11.32 11.42
N SER A 85 -5.34 10.04 11.73
CA SER A 85 -6.23 9.27 12.61
C SER A 85 -5.61 9.01 13.99
N PRO A 86 -6.42 8.88 15.07
CA PRO A 86 -5.91 8.52 16.40
C PRO A 86 -5.08 7.23 16.44
N GLY A 87 -5.32 6.29 15.51
CA GLY A 87 -4.61 5.02 15.38
C GLY A 87 -3.37 5.05 14.46
N ALA A 88 -3.10 6.16 13.79
CA ALA A 88 -2.07 6.28 12.75
C ALA A 88 -0.68 5.81 13.22
N VAL A 89 -0.23 6.31 14.37
CA VAL A 89 1.08 5.97 14.93
C VAL A 89 1.16 4.49 15.28
N ASN A 90 0.05 3.91 15.77
CA ASN A 90 0.01 2.49 16.10
C ASN A 90 0.10 1.61 14.84
N ILE A 91 -0.62 1.97 13.77
CA ILE A 91 -0.53 1.30 12.46
C ILE A 91 0.90 1.36 11.93
N ALA A 92 1.51 2.56 11.90
CA ALA A 92 2.87 2.75 11.40
C ALA A 92 3.90 1.90 12.15
N ARG A 93 3.78 1.83 13.49
CA ARG A 93 4.67 1.05 14.35
C ARG A 93 4.53 -0.45 14.09
N ILE A 94 3.31 -0.99 14.17
CA ILE A 94 3.06 -2.43 13.98
C ILE A 94 3.47 -2.86 12.56
N LEU A 95 3.15 -2.07 11.54
CA LEU A 95 3.57 -2.34 10.17
C LEU A 95 5.10 -2.40 10.04
N LYS A 96 5.81 -1.41 10.61
CA LYS A 96 7.28 -1.37 10.55
C LYS A 96 7.90 -2.58 11.28
N ASP A 97 7.42 -2.89 12.47
CA ASP A 97 7.92 -4.00 13.28
C ASP A 97 7.68 -5.33 12.55
N ARG A 98 6.47 -5.53 12.00
CA ARG A 98 6.13 -6.71 11.21
C ARG A 98 7.03 -6.92 10.00
N LEU A 99 7.30 -5.86 9.24
CA LEU A 99 8.19 -5.92 8.08
C LEU A 99 9.63 -6.25 8.52
N HIS A 100 10.11 -5.59 9.58
CA HIS A 100 11.44 -5.83 10.12
C HIS A 100 11.62 -7.28 10.59
N ASP A 101 10.68 -7.80 11.37
CA ASP A 101 10.70 -9.18 11.89
C ASP A 101 10.64 -10.22 10.77
N ALA A 102 10.03 -9.85 9.64
CA ALA A 102 9.99 -10.65 8.42
C ALA A 102 11.25 -10.54 7.55
N GLY A 103 12.28 -9.80 7.99
CA GLY A 103 13.54 -9.58 7.28
C GLY A 103 13.51 -8.50 6.20
N VAL A 104 12.45 -7.68 6.15
CA VAL A 104 12.30 -6.59 5.18
C VAL A 104 12.96 -5.31 5.71
N THR A 105 13.89 -4.76 4.94
CA THR A 105 14.50 -3.46 5.26
C THR A 105 13.67 -2.31 4.72
N VAL A 106 13.16 -1.46 5.60
CA VAL A 106 12.50 -0.19 5.22
C VAL A 106 13.57 0.88 4.99
N ARG A 107 13.60 1.46 3.78
CA ARG A 107 14.53 2.54 3.41
C ARG A 107 13.85 3.54 2.49
N ALA A 108 14.44 4.73 2.38
CA ALA A 108 14.00 5.71 1.38
C ALA A 108 14.18 5.13 -0.03
N PHE A 109 13.20 5.39 -0.91
CA PHE A 109 13.26 5.04 -2.33
C PHE A 109 14.14 6.01 -3.14
N ASN A 110 14.48 7.16 -2.57
CA ASN A 110 15.46 8.06 -3.17
C ASN A 110 16.86 7.42 -3.08
N ARG A 111 17.51 7.29 -4.23
CA ARG A 111 18.95 7.04 -4.30
C ARG A 111 19.63 8.40 -4.31
N GLY A 112 20.10 8.84 -3.14
CA GLY A 112 21.17 9.84 -3.09
C GLY A 112 22.43 9.30 -3.73
#